data_AF-A0A9D7T1U0-F1
#
_entry.id   AF-A0A9D7T1U0-F1
#
_cell.length_a   1.000
_cell.length_b   1.000
_cell.length_c   1.000
_cell.angle_alpha   90.00
_cell.angle_beta   90.00
_cell.angle_gamma   90.00
#
_symmetry.space_group_name_H-M   'P 1'
#
loop_
_entity.id
_entity.type
_entity.pdbx_description
1 polymer ?
#
loop_
_entity_poly.entity_id
_entity_poly.type
_entity_poly.pdbx_seq_one_letter_code
_entity_poly.pdbx_strand_id
1 'polypeptide(L)'
;MNISWEFITECLRNELQEYGALLALFEEQQANLLRRDADQVASLAISIEEQARATHSSRERREQCVSDFAVKHGCPDSSSLRQLLPHFPAEVQPLLNALIDEINHLIHRIRRDARQNQMLLSRAVEAHDEALRTLMPNTFKARTYSSRGAVSSNSVISGWQAAG
;
A
#
# COMPACT_ATOMS: atom_id res chain seq x y z
N MET A 1 15.11 -24.77 -16.21
CA MET A 1 14.89 -23.51 -16.97
C MET A 1 16.16 -22.66 -16.88
N ASN A 2 16.74 -22.27 -18.02
CA ASN A 2 17.80 -21.26 -18.04
C ASN A 2 17.16 -19.92 -17.69
N ILE A 3 17.56 -19.33 -16.57
CA ILE A 3 17.08 -18.01 -16.16
C ILE A 3 17.92 -17.04 -16.97
N SER A 4 17.31 -16.54 -18.03
CA SER A 4 17.94 -15.56 -18.91
C SER A 4 17.63 -14.16 -18.41
N TRP A 5 18.44 -13.19 -18.81
CA TRP A 5 18.26 -11.79 -18.45
C TRP A 5 16.91 -11.24 -18.92
N GLU A 6 16.36 -11.76 -20.02
CA GLU A 6 15.04 -11.43 -20.53
C GLU A 6 13.95 -11.78 -19.50
N PHE A 7 14.10 -12.91 -18.81
CA PHE A 7 13.13 -13.35 -17.82
C PHE A 7 13.14 -12.46 -16.57
N ILE A 8 14.33 -12.08 -16.08
CA ILE A 8 14.45 -11.13 -14.97
C ILE A 8 13.89 -9.77 -15.36
N THR A 9 14.15 -9.33 -16.59
CA THR A 9 13.59 -8.09 -17.14
C THR A 9 12.07 -8.13 -17.16
N GLU A 10 11.48 -9.25 -17.57
CA GLU A 10 10.03 -9.43 -17.58
C GLU A 10 9.44 -9.41 -16.17
N CYS A 11 10.08 -10.06 -15.19
CA CYS A 11 9.68 -9.96 -13.79
C CYS A 11 9.69 -8.51 -13.28
N LEU A 12 10.73 -7.73 -13.60
CA LEU A 12 10.81 -6.31 -13.22
C LEU A 12 9.72 -5.48 -13.90
N ARG A 13 9.41 -5.72 -15.17
CA ARG A 13 8.34 -4.99 -15.87
C ARG A 13 6.97 -5.30 -15.30
N ASN A 14 6.72 -6.57 -14.98
CA ASN A 14 5.48 -6.96 -14.31
C ASN A 14 5.38 -6.28 -12.93
N GLU A 15 6.44 -6.33 -12.11
CA GLU A 15 6.47 -5.63 -10.82
C GLU A 15 6.25 -4.11 -10.97
N LEU A 16 6.86 -3.47 -11.97
CA LEU A 16 6.63 -2.07 -12.30
C LEU A 16 5.16 -1.79 -12.64
N GLN A 17 4.53 -2.62 -13.45
CA GLN A 17 3.12 -2.49 -13.82
C GLN A 17 2.20 -2.66 -12.61
N GLU A 18 2.43 -3.66 -11.76
CA GLU A 18 1.64 -3.88 -10.54
C GLU A 18 1.72 -2.68 -9.58
N TYR A 19 2.92 -2.10 -9.42
CA TYR A 19 3.10 -0.88 -8.63
C TYR A 19 2.41 0.33 -9.28
N GLY A 20 2.47 0.48 -10.60
CA GLY A 20 1.76 1.54 -11.31
C GLY A 20 0.24 1.46 -11.14
N ALA A 21 -0.33 0.25 -11.24
CA ALA A 21 -1.75 0.02 -11.00
C ALA A 21 -2.15 0.34 -9.54
N LEU A 22 -1.33 -0.08 -8.57
CA LEU A 22 -1.57 0.23 -7.17
C LEU A 22 -1.51 1.74 -6.88
N LEU A 23 -0.59 2.46 -7.51
CA LEU A 23 -0.49 3.91 -7.41
C LEU A 23 -1.77 4.59 -7.93
N ALA A 24 -2.26 4.17 -9.09
CA ALA A 24 -3.49 4.72 -9.68
C ALA A 24 -4.69 4.56 -8.73
N LEU A 25 -4.82 3.39 -8.07
CA LEU A 25 -5.88 3.17 -7.08
C LEU A 25 -5.76 4.09 -5.86
N PHE A 26 -4.54 4.35 -5.37
CA PHE A 26 -4.34 5.29 -4.26
C PHE A 26 -4.69 6.73 -4.66
N GLU A 27 -4.32 7.16 -5.87
CA GLU A 27 -4.69 8.48 -6.39
C GLU A 27 -6.21 8.61 -6.57
N GLU A 28 -6.87 7.56 -7.04
CA GLU A 28 -8.32 7.53 -7.18
C GLU A 28 -9.03 7.58 -5.81
N GLN A 29 -8.53 6.82 -4.83
CA GLN A 29 -9.06 6.88 -3.45
C GLN A 29 -8.89 8.28 -2.86
N GLN A 30 -7.74 8.93 -3.10
CA GLN A 30 -7.50 10.29 -2.65
C GLN A 30 -8.50 11.28 -3.26
N ALA A 31 -8.78 11.17 -4.55
CA ALA A 31 -9.76 12.02 -5.23
C ALA A 31 -11.18 11.83 -4.66
N ASN A 32 -11.58 10.59 -4.39
CA ASN A 32 -12.89 10.29 -3.80
C ASN A 32 -12.99 10.74 -2.34
N LEU A 33 -11.91 10.65 -1.56
CA LEU A 33 -11.84 11.22 -0.21
C LEU A 33 -12.05 12.74 -0.21
N LEU A 34 -11.45 13.45 -1.16
CA LEU A 34 -11.63 14.90 -1.30
C LEU A 34 -13.07 15.26 -1.72
N ARG A 35 -13.71 14.42 -2.54
CA ARG A 35 -15.13 14.55 -2.93
C ARG A 35 -16.10 14.09 -1.83
N ARG A 36 -15.60 13.46 -0.76
CA ARG A 36 -16.40 12.85 0.32
C ARG A 36 -17.35 11.75 -0.16
N ASP A 37 -16.94 11.01 -1.18
CA ASP A 37 -17.68 9.86 -1.70
C ASP A 37 -17.29 8.59 -0.93
N ALA A 38 -18.00 8.32 0.17
CA ALA A 38 -17.67 7.21 1.07
C ALA A 38 -17.88 5.83 0.42
N ASP A 39 -18.87 5.71 -0.47
CA ASP A 39 -19.20 4.44 -1.14
C ASP A 39 -18.09 4.05 -2.12
N GLN A 40 -17.60 5.00 -2.92
CA GLN A 40 -16.48 4.76 -3.82
C GLN A 40 -15.17 4.50 -3.06
N VAL A 41 -14.93 5.21 -1.94
CA VAL A 41 -13.76 4.95 -1.09
C VAL A 41 -13.78 3.52 -0.53
N ALA A 42 -14.95 3.02 -0.12
CA ALA A 42 -15.09 1.65 0.37
C ALA A 42 -14.90 0.62 -0.75
N SER A 43 -15.46 0.86 -1.94
CA SER A 43 -15.25 -0.01 -3.11
C SER A 43 -13.77 -0.10 -3.51
N LEU A 44 -13.07 1.04 -3.55
CA LEU A 44 -11.65 1.09 -3.88
C LEU A 44 -10.77 0.38 -2.85
N ALA A 45 -11.17 0.31 -1.58
CA ALA A 45 -10.42 -0.44 -0.57
C ALA A 45 -10.28 -1.93 -0.95
N ILE A 46 -11.34 -2.53 -1.50
CA ILE A 46 -11.33 -3.92 -1.96
C ILE A 46 -10.36 -4.08 -3.14
N SER A 47 -10.43 -3.19 -4.13
CA SER A 47 -9.52 -3.20 -5.28
C SER A 47 -8.06 -3.00 -4.88
N ILE A 48 -7.78 -2.11 -3.91
CA ILE A 48 -6.44 -1.88 -3.36
C ILE A 48 -5.90 -3.16 -2.70
N GLU A 49 -6.73 -3.86 -1.94
CA GLU A 49 -6.32 -5.13 -1.29
C GLU A 49 -6.02 -6.23 -2.31
N GLU A 50 -6.85 -6.37 -3.35
CA GLU A 50 -6.61 -7.31 -4.45
C GLU A 50 -5.31 -6.98 -5.18
N GLN A 51 -5.12 -5.71 -5.54
CA GLN A 51 -3.94 -5.24 -6.24
C GLN A 51 -2.66 -5.37 -5.38
N ALA A 52 -2.76 -5.15 -4.06
CA ALA A 52 -1.65 -5.36 -3.14
C ALA A 52 -1.21 -6.84 -3.08
N ARG A 53 -2.16 -7.79 -3.14
CA ARG A 53 -1.84 -9.23 -3.23
C ARG A 53 -1.17 -9.58 -4.55
N ALA A 54 -1.64 -9.05 -5.67
CA ALA A 54 -1.01 -9.24 -6.98
C ALA A 54 0.42 -8.69 -7.00
N THR A 55 0.61 -7.48 -6.48
CA THR A 55 1.93 -6.84 -6.33
C THR A 55 2.88 -7.67 -5.48
N HIS A 56 2.40 -8.22 -4.36
CA HIS A 56 3.19 -9.09 -3.50
C HIS A 56 3.66 -10.36 -4.23
N SER A 57 2.75 -11.03 -4.94
CA SER A 57 3.08 -12.24 -5.69
C SER A 57 4.09 -11.99 -6.82
N SER A 58 3.96 -10.86 -7.54
CA SER A 58 4.94 -10.45 -8.55
C SER A 58 6.33 -10.21 -7.94
N ARG A 59 6.39 -9.52 -6.80
CA ARG A 59 7.63 -9.27 -6.07
C ARG A 59 8.29 -10.57 -5.61
N GLU A 60 7.55 -11.50 -5.00
CA GLU A 60 8.06 -12.81 -4.60
C GLU A 60 8.63 -13.59 -5.78
N ARG A 61 7.93 -13.56 -6.93
CA ARG A 61 8.40 -14.19 -8.15
C ARG A 61 9.73 -13.58 -8.60
N ARG A 62 9.86 -12.25 -8.60
CA ARG A 62 11.14 -11.59 -8.92
C ARG A 62 12.23 -11.99 -7.93
N GLU A 63 11.95 -11.99 -6.63
CA GLU A 63 12.93 -12.37 -5.59
C GLU A 63 13.45 -13.80 -5.81
N GLN A 64 12.57 -14.74 -6.12
CA GLN A 64 12.97 -16.10 -6.46
C GLN A 64 13.85 -16.15 -7.72
N CYS A 65 13.48 -15.42 -8.78
CA CYS A 65 14.25 -15.40 -10.02
C CYS A 65 15.66 -14.83 -9.82
N VAL A 66 15.78 -13.79 -9.01
CA VAL A 66 17.05 -13.14 -8.67
C VAL A 66 17.91 -14.06 -7.81
N SER A 67 17.31 -14.72 -6.81
CA SER A 67 17.99 -15.70 -5.95
C SER A 67 18.54 -16.88 -6.78
N ASP A 68 17.71 -17.47 -7.63
CA ASP A 68 18.12 -18.57 -8.51
C ASP A 68 19.23 -18.15 -9.49
N PHE A 69 19.19 -16.90 -9.98
CA PHE A 69 20.24 -16.34 -10.84
C PHE A 69 21.55 -16.14 -10.06
N ALA A 70 21.48 -15.66 -8.82
CA ALA A 70 22.65 -15.46 -7.96
C ALA A 70 23.37 -16.79 -7.71
N VAL A 71 22.62 -17.83 -7.31
CA VAL A 71 23.18 -19.17 -7.05
C VAL A 71 23.86 -19.74 -8.28
N LYS A 72 23.28 -19.57 -9.48
CA LYS A 72 23.88 -20.03 -10.75
C LYS A 72 25.20 -19.35 -11.10
N HIS A 73 25.41 -18.12 -10.63
CA HIS A 73 26.64 -17.35 -10.88
C HIS A 73 27.62 -17.42 -9.70
N GLY A 74 27.37 -18.29 -8.71
CA GLY A 74 28.24 -18.46 -7.55
C GLY A 74 28.14 -17.34 -6.52
N CYS A 75 27.09 -16.52 -6.59
CA CYS A 75 26.79 -15.48 -5.60
C CYS A 75 25.85 -16.03 -4.50
N PRO A 76 25.85 -15.43 -3.30
CA PRO A 76 24.85 -15.72 -2.27
C PRO A 76 23.42 -15.51 -2.79
N ASP A 77 22.48 -16.34 -2.36
CA ASP A 77 21.03 -16.23 -2.65
C ASP A 77 20.42 -14.90 -2.19
N SER A 78 20.98 -14.32 -1.14
CA SER A 78 20.65 -13.00 -0.58
C SER A 78 21.24 -11.82 -1.36
N SER A 79 21.95 -12.06 -2.48
CA SER A 79 22.50 -11.00 -3.32
C SER A 79 21.40 -10.15 -3.93
N SER A 80 21.55 -8.83 -3.81
CA SER A 80 20.63 -7.89 -4.46
C SER A 80 20.82 -7.91 -5.98
N LEU A 81 19.74 -7.60 -6.72
CA LEU A 81 19.82 -7.52 -8.17
C LEU A 81 20.87 -6.52 -8.68
N ARG A 82 21.10 -5.41 -7.95
CA ARG A 82 22.18 -4.46 -8.29
C ARG A 82 23.57 -5.06 -8.18
N GLN A 83 23.83 -5.89 -7.17
CA GLN A 83 25.11 -6.59 -7.01
C GLN A 83 25.34 -7.61 -8.13
N LEU A 84 24.27 -8.14 -8.72
CA LEU A 84 24.33 -9.11 -9.79
C LEU A 84 24.51 -8.49 -11.18
N LEU A 85 24.34 -7.17 -11.34
CA LEU A 85 24.46 -6.46 -12.63
C LEU A 85 25.73 -6.78 -13.45
N PRO A 86 26.93 -6.93 -12.84
CA PRO A 86 28.14 -7.28 -13.59
C PRO A 86 28.08 -8.64 -14.30
N HIS A 87 27.16 -9.53 -13.90
CA HIS A 87 26.96 -10.83 -14.54
C HIS A 87 26.00 -10.78 -15.75
N PHE A 88 25.39 -9.62 -16.01
CA PHE A 88 24.53 -9.40 -17.18
C PHE A 88 25.32 -8.82 -18.36
N PRO A 89 24.87 -9.05 -19.60
CA PRO A 89 25.43 -8.41 -20.78
C PRO A 89 25.46 -6.88 -20.64
N ALA A 90 26.57 -6.24 -21.04
CA ALA A 90 26.80 -4.82 -20.83
C ALA A 90 25.73 -3.94 -21.49
N GLU A 91 25.12 -4.40 -22.58
CA GLU A 91 24.07 -3.71 -23.33
C GLU A 91 22.76 -3.63 -22.54
N VAL A 92 22.51 -4.57 -21.62
CA VAL A 92 21.26 -4.72 -20.87
C VAL A 92 21.35 -4.07 -19.49
N GLN A 93 22.55 -3.90 -18.94
CA GLN A 93 22.76 -3.31 -17.61
C GLN A 93 22.09 -1.93 -17.41
N PRO A 94 22.12 -0.98 -18.40
CA PRO A 94 21.43 0.29 -18.25
C PRO A 94 19.91 0.15 -18.11
N LEU A 95 19.30 -0.78 -18.87
CA LEU A 95 17.87 -1.08 -18.78
C LEU A 95 17.50 -1.63 -17.40
N LEU A 96 18.27 -2.60 -16.90
CA LEU A 96 18.01 -3.19 -15.59
C LEU A 96 18.17 -2.16 -14.47
N ASN A 97 19.20 -1.30 -14.53
CA ASN A 97 19.36 -0.20 -13.58
C ASN A 97 18.15 0.74 -13.59
N ALA A 98 17.71 1.17 -14.78
CA ALA A 98 16.56 2.06 -14.91
C ALA A 98 15.27 1.43 -14.32
N LEU A 99 15.03 0.14 -14.59
CA LEU A 99 13.88 -0.57 -14.02
C LEU A 99 13.96 -0.67 -12.50
N ILE A 100 15.13 -0.98 -11.94
CA ILE A 100 15.34 -1.03 -10.49
C ILE A 100 15.11 0.36 -9.88
N ASP A 101 15.66 1.40 -10.49
CA ASP A 101 15.47 2.78 -10.03
C ASP A 101 13.98 3.13 -10.03
N GLU A 102 13.27 2.90 -11.14
CA GLU A 102 11.86 3.25 -11.27
C GLU A 102 10.97 2.50 -10.28
N ILE A 103 11.16 1.18 -10.11
CA ILE A 103 10.43 0.40 -9.11
C ILE A 103 10.63 0.99 -7.71
N ASN A 104 11.87 1.34 -7.34
CA ASN A 104 12.14 1.96 -6.04
C ASN A 104 11.43 3.31 -5.89
N HIS A 105 11.44 4.15 -6.93
CA HIS A 105 10.71 5.43 -6.92
C HIS A 105 9.20 5.22 -6.71
N LEU A 106 8.59 4.25 -7.42
CA LEU A 106 7.18 3.91 -7.25
C LEU A 106 6.87 3.41 -5.83
N ILE A 107 7.70 2.53 -5.27
CA ILE A 107 7.53 2.04 -3.89
C ILE A 107 7.52 3.21 -2.90
N HIS A 108 8.43 4.18 -3.06
CA HIS A 108 8.48 5.36 -2.21
C HIS A 108 7.21 6.22 -2.35
N ARG A 109 6.73 6.42 -3.57
CA ARG A 109 5.50 7.19 -3.85
C ARG A 109 4.26 6.52 -3.29
N ILE A 110 4.06 5.23 -3.55
CA ILE A 110 2.94 4.45 -3.02
C ILE A 110 2.90 4.51 -1.49
N ARG A 111 4.05 4.34 -0.82
CA ARG A 111 4.12 4.45 0.65
C ARG A 111 3.77 5.84 1.16
N ARG A 112 4.05 6.90 0.40
CA ARG A 112 3.67 8.26 0.76
C ARG A 112 2.17 8.46 0.59
N ASP A 113 1.62 8.03 -0.53
CA ASP A 113 0.21 8.26 -0.87
C ASP A 113 -0.72 7.42 0.01
N ALA A 114 -0.33 6.18 0.33
CA ALA A 114 -1.03 5.35 1.32
C ALA A 114 -1.11 6.01 2.71
N ARG A 115 -0.01 6.60 3.19
CA ARG A 115 -0.01 7.35 4.46
C ARG A 115 -0.88 8.59 4.39
N GLN A 116 -0.87 9.28 3.25
CA GLN A 116 -1.71 10.45 3.04
C GLN A 116 -3.19 10.08 3.07
N ASN A 117 -3.59 9.01 2.39
CA ASN A 117 -4.97 8.52 2.40
C ASN A 117 -5.41 8.09 3.80
N GLN A 118 -4.55 7.38 4.54
CA GLN A 118 -4.81 7.02 5.94
C GLN A 118 -5.04 8.27 6.82
N MET A 119 -4.25 9.32 6.64
CA MET A 119 -4.41 10.58 7.36
C MET A 119 -5.75 11.27 7.02
N LEU A 120 -6.12 11.30 5.73
CA LEU A 120 -7.37 11.89 5.28
C LEU A 120 -8.59 11.14 5.83
N LEU A 121 -8.55 9.81 5.81
CA LEU A 121 -9.57 8.95 6.41
C LEU A 121 -9.74 9.22 7.91
N SER A 122 -8.64 9.27 8.68
CA SER A 122 -8.68 9.58 10.11
C SER A 122 -9.34 10.93 10.38
N ARG A 123 -8.94 11.96 9.63
CA ARG A 123 -9.51 13.31 9.75
C ARG A 123 -10.99 13.37 9.40
N ALA A 124 -11.43 12.61 8.38
CA ALA A 124 -12.83 12.53 8.01
C ALA A 124 -13.67 11.92 9.15
N VAL A 125 -13.19 10.83 9.75
CA VAL A 125 -13.84 10.20 10.91
C VAL A 125 -13.90 11.14 12.11
N GLU A 126 -12.80 11.83 12.43
CA GLU A 126 -12.74 12.81 13.52
C GLU A 126 -13.74 13.97 13.32
N ALA A 127 -13.84 14.50 12.10
CA ALA A 127 -14.79 15.55 11.77
C ALA A 127 -16.25 15.09 11.91
N HIS A 128 -16.55 13.85 11.53
CA HIS A 128 -17.88 13.26 11.73
C HIS A 128 -18.20 13.01 13.20
N ASP A 129 -17.25 12.54 14.00
CA ASP A 129 -17.43 12.35 15.45
C ASP A 129 -17.72 13.70 16.14
N GLU A 130 -16.99 14.77 15.79
CA GLU A 130 -17.22 16.11 16.35
C GLU A 130 -18.58 16.70 15.94
N ALA A 131 -18.99 16.49 14.69
CA ALA A 131 -20.32 16.90 14.23
C ALA A 131 -21.43 16.16 15.01
N LEU A 132 -21.28 14.84 15.22
CA LEU A 132 -22.22 14.05 16.01
C LEU A 132 -22.30 14.51 17.47
N ARG A 133 -21.16 14.85 18.09
CA ARG A 133 -21.13 15.41 19.46
C ARG A 133 -21.85 16.75 19.56
N THR A 134 -21.69 17.60 18.55
CA THR A 134 -22.36 18.90 18.48
C THR A 134 -23.88 18.75 18.34
N LEU A 135 -24.32 17.81 17.50
CA LEU A 135 -25.75 17.55 17.24
C LEU A 135 -26.43 16.77 18.37
N MET A 136 -25.70 15.92 19.08
CA MET A 136 -26.24 15.06 20.13
C MET A 136 -25.45 15.18 21.45
N PRO A 137 -25.44 16.36 22.10
CA PRO A 137 -24.64 16.60 23.30
C PRO A 137 -25.03 15.69 24.50
N ASN A 138 -26.26 15.17 24.51
CA ASN A 138 -26.78 14.35 25.61
C ASN A 138 -26.59 12.83 25.41
N THR A 139 -26.32 12.35 24.20
CA THR A 139 -26.09 10.91 23.95
C THR A 139 -24.62 10.54 24.07
N PHE A 140 -23.71 11.44 23.70
CA PHE A 140 -22.29 11.25 23.95
C PHE A 140 -21.96 11.72 25.35
N LYS A 141 -21.93 10.81 26.33
CA LYS A 141 -21.39 11.12 27.66
C LYS A 141 -19.99 11.72 27.48
N ALA A 142 -19.78 12.93 27.99
CA ALA A 142 -18.48 13.58 28.05
C ALA A 142 -17.43 12.56 28.50
N ARG A 143 -16.28 12.51 27.81
CA ARG A 143 -15.13 11.67 28.20
C ARG A 143 -14.67 12.06 29.60
N THR A 144 -15.30 11.52 30.63
CA THR A 144 -14.89 11.75 32.01
C THR A 144 -13.69 10.87 32.27
N TYR A 145 -12.57 11.51 32.61
CA TYR A 145 -11.42 10.81 33.15
C TYR A 145 -11.86 10.02 34.37
N SER A 146 -11.58 8.71 34.38
CA SER A 146 -11.67 7.93 35.61
C SER A 146 -10.74 8.52 36.67
N SER A 147 -10.97 8.22 37.95
CA SER A 147 -10.11 8.65 39.06
C SER A 147 -8.64 8.20 38.94
N ARG A 148 -8.33 7.33 37.97
CA ARG A 148 -6.97 6.88 37.61
C ARG A 148 -6.42 7.51 36.31
N GLY A 149 -7.07 8.53 35.75
CA GLY A 149 -6.59 9.25 34.56
C GLY A 149 -6.79 8.52 33.23
N ALA A 150 -7.53 7.40 33.20
CA ALA A 150 -7.87 6.70 31.97
C ALA A 150 -9.17 7.25 31.36
N VAL A 151 -9.18 7.49 30.05
CA VAL A 151 -10.34 7.90 29.24
C VAL A 151 -11.10 6.64 28.81
N SER A 152 -12.40 6.56 29.06
CA SER A 152 -13.23 5.45 28.57
C SER A 152 -13.37 5.53 27.04
N SER A 153 -12.88 4.52 26.33
CA SER A 153 -13.20 4.30 24.92
C SER A 153 -14.59 3.64 24.84
N ASN A 154 -15.64 4.43 24.65
CA ASN A 154 -16.95 3.87 24.37
C ASN A 154 -16.99 3.42 22.90
N SER A 155 -17.26 2.14 22.67
CA SER A 155 -17.62 1.64 21.35
C SER A 155 -18.99 2.23 20.96
N VAL A 156 -19.05 2.86 19.79
CA VAL A 156 -20.27 3.40 19.21
C VAL A 156 -21.05 2.26 18.56
N ILE A 157 -21.58 1.32 19.36
CA ILE A 157 -22.48 0.28 18.85
C ILE A 157 -23.55 -0.01 19.90
N SER A 158 -24.52 0.89 20.09
CA SER A 158 -25.85 0.54 20.65
C SER A 158 -26.82 1.75 20.65
N GLY A 159 -26.95 2.45 19.53
CA GLY A 159 -27.88 3.60 19.42
C GLY A 159 -29.01 3.42 18.42
N TRP A 160 -28.86 2.52 17.44
CA TRP A 160 -29.75 2.43 16.27
C TRP A 160 -30.77 1.28 16.31
N GLN A 161 -30.90 0.56 17.43
CA GLN A 161 -31.88 -0.54 17.57
C GLN A 161 -33.18 -0.16 18.31
N ALA A 162 -33.42 1.12 18.60
CA ALA A 162 -34.60 1.55 19.36
C ALA A 162 -35.63 2.36 18.55
N ALA A 163 -35.61 2.27 17.21
CA ALA A 163 -36.66 2.84 16.36
C ALA A 163 -36.93 1.90 15.17
N GLY A 164 -37.74 0.87 15.43
CA GLY A 164 -38.30 -0.08 14.48
C GLY A 164 -39.49 -0.78 15.11
#